data_AF-A0A966M9I9-F1
#
_entry.id   AF-A0A966M9I9-F1
#
_cell.length_a   1.000
_cell.length_b   1.000
_cell.length_c   1.000
_cell.angle_alpha   90.00
_cell.angle_beta   90.00
_cell.angle_gamma   90.00
#
_symmetry.space_group_name_H-M   'P 1'
#
loop_
_entity.id
_entity.type
_entity.pdbx_description
1 polymer ?
#
loop_
_entity_poly.entity_id
_entity_poly.type
_entity_poly.pdbx_seq_one_letter_code
_entity_poly.pdbx_strand_id
1 'polypeptide(L)'
;MNAANPSSVVATAEQLIDSWELVVGLEVHVELATKTKLFSGSANRFGDEPNTHIDPVTLGLPGALPVLNRHAVELAMRLGLALNCRVQPCTFHRKNYFYPDLPKAYQVSQYDQPLNVDGFLMLPGDVRIGIERAHLEEDTGKSTHFGGAEGRIAGSEYSLIDFNRAGVPLVEIVSRPDIRTSEQAKQYVSELRAILLAVGASDAKMEEGSMRCDVNVSVHKPGTPFGTRCEIKNVNSIRAVGRAIDYEARRQIDIITSGGAIKQQTLHWDDAAGRTNVLRTKEDADDYRYFLEPDLVPLVPDAAWVERVRAALPPLPAARPSWP
;
A
#
# COMPACT_ATOMS: atom_id res chain seq x y z
N MET A 1 4.99 -18.37 7.20
CA MET A 1 4.02 -19.41 7.55
C MET A 1 2.71 -19.06 6.88
N ASN A 2 2.26 -19.90 5.94
CA ASN A 2 0.97 -19.74 5.27
C ASN A 2 -0.15 -19.97 6.29
N ALA A 3 -0.69 -18.89 6.85
CA ALA A 3 -1.96 -18.94 7.55
C ALA A 3 -3.06 -19.07 6.50
N ALA A 4 -3.44 -20.31 6.22
CA ALA A 4 -4.71 -20.63 5.60
C ALA A 4 -5.82 -20.01 6.47
N ASN A 5 -6.37 -18.89 6.01
CA ASN A 5 -7.64 -18.38 6.48
C ASN A 5 -8.58 -18.50 5.28
N PRO A 6 -9.45 -19.51 5.21
CA PRO A 6 -10.48 -19.52 4.19
C PRO A 6 -11.39 -18.35 4.53
N SER A 7 -11.25 -17.22 3.82
CA SER A 7 -12.27 -16.19 3.90
C SER A 7 -13.59 -16.88 3.55
N SER A 8 -14.56 -16.90 4.45
CA SER A 8 -15.86 -17.54 4.26
C SER A 8 -16.74 -16.82 3.22
N VAL A 9 -16.15 -15.93 2.43
CA VAL A 9 -16.81 -15.09 1.42
C VAL A 9 -16.78 -15.84 0.10
N VAL A 10 -17.86 -16.58 -0.16
CA VAL A 10 -18.16 -17.21 -1.46
C VAL A 10 -18.81 -16.18 -2.36
N ALA A 11 -18.35 -16.06 -3.61
CA ALA A 11 -18.96 -15.15 -4.57
C ALA A 11 -20.39 -15.59 -4.93
N THR A 12 -21.29 -14.65 -5.17
CA THR A 12 -22.62 -14.95 -5.74
C THR A 12 -22.50 -15.26 -7.24
N ALA A 13 -23.51 -15.90 -7.83
CA ALA A 13 -23.50 -16.24 -9.26
C ALA A 13 -23.31 -15.02 -10.18
N GLU A 14 -23.80 -13.85 -9.77
CA GLU A 14 -23.66 -12.57 -10.50
C GLU A 14 -22.26 -11.96 -10.41
N GLN A 15 -21.43 -12.43 -9.47
CA GLN A 15 -20.06 -11.96 -9.27
C GLN A 15 -19.03 -12.80 -10.05
N LEU A 16 -19.46 -13.88 -10.70
CA LEU A 16 -18.58 -14.76 -11.46
C LEU A 16 -18.19 -14.14 -12.81
N ILE A 17 -16.93 -14.32 -13.18
CA ILE A 17 -16.43 -14.03 -14.53
C ILE A 17 -16.25 -15.37 -15.24
N ASP A 18 -17.11 -15.69 -16.21
CA ASP A 18 -17.07 -16.97 -16.96
C ASP A 18 -17.04 -18.22 -16.06
N SER A 19 -17.81 -18.22 -14.96
CA SER A 19 -17.86 -19.26 -13.92
C SER A 19 -16.66 -19.31 -12.96
N TRP A 20 -15.79 -18.30 -12.97
CA TRP A 20 -14.67 -18.14 -12.05
C TRP A 20 -14.96 -17.12 -10.98
N GLU A 21 -14.51 -17.41 -9.76
CA GLU A 21 -14.48 -16.46 -8.65
C GLU A 21 -13.23 -15.60 -8.74
N LEU A 22 -13.42 -14.29 -8.63
CA LEU A 22 -12.36 -13.32 -8.52
C LEU A 22 -11.99 -13.14 -7.05
N VAL A 23 -10.69 -13.13 -6.75
CA VAL A 23 -10.16 -12.84 -5.41
C VAL A 23 -9.14 -11.71 -5.53
N VAL A 24 -9.42 -10.60 -4.83
CA VAL A 24 -8.58 -9.41 -4.86
C VAL A 24 -8.16 -9.00 -3.46
N GLY A 25 -6.88 -8.65 -3.33
CA GLY A 25 -6.33 -7.93 -2.18
C GLY A 25 -5.68 -6.62 -2.64
N LEU A 26 -5.78 -5.57 -1.84
CA LEU A 26 -5.23 -4.26 -2.16
C LEU A 26 -4.16 -3.87 -1.14
N GLU A 27 -3.05 -3.34 -1.64
CA GLU A 27 -1.96 -2.76 -0.84
C GLU A 27 -1.94 -1.25 -1.13
N VAL A 28 -2.39 -0.44 -0.16
CA VAL A 28 -2.53 1.00 -0.33
C VAL A 28 -1.49 1.72 0.50
N HIS A 29 -0.60 2.46 -0.16
CA HIS A 29 0.39 3.31 0.51
C HIS A 29 -0.12 4.73 0.57
N VAL A 30 -0.12 5.32 1.76
CA VAL A 30 -0.64 6.66 2.00
C VAL A 30 0.44 7.53 2.63
N GLU A 31 0.71 8.67 2.03
CA GLU A 31 1.60 9.69 2.57
C GLU A 31 0.90 10.50 3.67
N LEU A 32 1.49 10.53 4.86
CA LEU A 32 0.91 11.22 6.01
C LEU A 32 1.16 12.72 5.94
N ALA A 33 0.13 13.50 6.27
CA ALA A 33 0.14 14.96 6.29
C ALA A 33 0.89 15.53 7.51
N THR A 34 2.19 15.22 7.62
CA THR A 34 3.08 15.75 8.66
C THR A 34 3.85 16.98 8.17
N LYS A 35 4.40 17.76 9.10
CA LYS A 35 5.32 18.88 8.76
C LYS A 35 6.75 18.41 8.47
N THR A 36 7.18 17.34 9.12
CA THR A 36 8.53 16.78 9.03
C THR A 36 8.48 15.30 8.69
N LYS A 37 9.60 14.77 8.21
CA LYS A 37 9.76 13.36 7.82
C LYS A 37 9.59 12.38 8.98
N LEU A 38 9.53 11.08 8.68
CA LEU A 38 9.21 10.03 9.66
C LEU A 38 10.33 9.85 10.69
N PHE A 39 11.58 9.93 10.24
CA PHE A 39 12.76 9.69 11.07
C PHE A 39 13.72 10.89 11.13
N SER A 40 13.30 12.04 10.61
CA SER A 40 14.14 13.21 10.35
C SER A 40 13.36 14.51 10.60
N GLY A 41 14.10 15.58 10.93
CA GLY A 41 13.56 16.93 11.08
C GLY A 41 13.36 17.69 9.76
N SER A 42 13.81 17.15 8.62
CA SER A 42 13.63 17.75 7.30
C SER A 42 12.14 17.90 6.98
N ALA A 43 11.81 18.94 6.19
CA ALA A 43 10.44 19.23 5.82
C ALA A 43 9.83 18.10 4.98
N ASN A 44 8.55 17.83 5.23
CA ASN A 44 7.72 16.98 4.38
C ASN A 44 6.90 17.89 3.43
N ARG A 45 7.48 18.21 2.27
CA ARG A 45 6.89 19.12 1.28
C ARG A 45 7.09 18.60 -0.13
N PHE A 46 6.04 18.69 -0.93
CA PHE A 46 6.04 18.29 -2.34
C PHE A 46 6.32 19.49 -3.26
N GLY A 47 7.00 19.24 -4.38
CA GLY A 47 7.11 20.17 -5.51
C GLY A 47 8.22 21.24 -5.42
N ASP A 48 9.03 21.24 -4.36
CA ASP A 48 10.18 22.15 -4.24
C ASP A 48 11.40 21.65 -5.05
N GLU A 49 12.47 22.46 -5.12
CA GLU A 49 13.69 22.15 -5.90
C GLU A 49 14.34 20.82 -5.44
N PRO A 50 14.85 19.97 -6.36
CA PRO A 50 15.44 18.68 -6.01
C PRO A 50 16.52 18.78 -4.93
N ASN A 51 16.53 17.81 -4.01
CA ASN A 51 17.55 17.67 -2.97
C ASN A 51 17.71 18.90 -2.04
N THR A 52 16.59 19.57 -1.69
CA THR A 52 16.58 20.71 -0.75
C THR A 52 15.98 20.37 0.62
N HIS A 53 15.12 19.35 0.71
CA HIS A 53 14.51 18.85 1.95
C HIS A 53 15.22 17.60 2.46
N ILE A 54 16.54 17.70 2.59
CA ILE A 54 17.42 16.59 2.94
C ILE A 54 18.25 16.91 4.18
N ASP A 55 18.69 15.86 4.85
CA ASP A 55 19.61 15.86 5.97
C ASP A 55 20.44 14.56 5.98
N PRO A 56 21.42 14.41 6.89
CA PRO A 56 22.23 13.19 6.98
C PRO A 56 21.43 11.89 7.13
N VAL A 57 20.25 11.92 7.78
CA VAL A 57 19.40 10.73 7.98
C VAL A 57 18.73 10.34 6.66
N THR A 58 18.12 11.32 5.98
CA THR A 58 17.44 11.08 4.69
C THR A 58 18.41 10.64 3.59
N LEU A 59 19.67 11.10 3.65
CA LEU A 59 20.73 10.74 2.71
C LEU A 59 21.48 9.46 3.10
N GLY A 60 21.15 8.84 4.24
CA GLY A 60 21.84 7.65 4.73
C GLY A 60 23.34 7.87 4.98
N LEU A 61 23.74 9.07 5.41
CA LEU A 61 25.15 9.37 5.66
C LEU A 61 25.67 8.60 6.88
N PRO A 62 26.97 8.24 6.91
CA PRO A 62 27.58 7.54 8.03
C PRO A 62 27.37 8.27 9.36
N GLY A 63 26.91 7.54 10.38
CA GLY A 63 26.68 8.06 11.73
C GLY A 63 25.34 8.77 11.95
N ALA A 64 24.49 8.89 10.92
CA ALA A 64 23.13 9.42 11.09
C ALA A 64 22.19 8.38 11.72
N LEU A 65 21.34 8.82 12.66
CA LEU A 65 20.41 7.96 13.40
C LEU A 65 18.95 8.42 13.24
N PRO A 66 17.98 7.50 13.10
CA PRO A 66 16.57 7.83 12.95
C PRO A 66 15.95 8.35 14.27
N VAL A 67 15.09 9.37 14.18
CA VAL A 67 14.26 9.84 15.31
C VAL A 67 12.79 9.84 14.91
N LEU A 68 12.01 8.96 15.52
CA LEU A 68 10.61 8.73 15.16
C LEU A 68 9.72 9.97 15.39
N ASN A 69 8.95 10.32 14.36
CA ASN A 69 8.00 11.41 14.38
C ASN A 69 6.73 11.06 15.16
N ARG A 70 6.55 11.66 16.34
CA ARG A 70 5.38 11.46 17.21
C ARG A 70 4.06 11.77 16.52
N HIS A 71 4.01 12.80 15.67
CA HIS A 71 2.77 13.15 14.97
C HIS A 71 2.41 12.14 13.88
N ALA A 72 3.41 11.60 13.17
CA ALA A 72 3.18 10.51 12.21
C ALA A 72 2.55 9.28 12.91
N VAL A 73 3.02 8.94 14.12
CA VAL A 73 2.44 7.88 14.95
C VAL A 73 0.99 8.19 15.32
N GLU A 74 0.68 9.42 15.74
CA GLU A 74 -0.70 9.81 16.05
C GLU A 74 -1.64 9.71 14.84
N LEU A 75 -1.18 10.12 13.65
CA LEU A 75 -1.97 9.99 12.42
C LEU A 75 -2.16 8.51 12.02
N ALA A 76 -1.13 7.68 12.17
CA ALA A 76 -1.23 6.25 11.88
C ALA A 76 -2.18 5.53 12.85
N MET A 77 -2.15 5.86 14.16
CA MET A 77 -3.14 5.35 15.12
C MET A 77 -4.54 5.85 14.79
N ARG A 78 -4.71 7.13 14.45
CA ARG A 78 -6.00 7.71 14.08
C ARG A 78 -6.61 6.99 12.88
N LEU A 79 -5.79 6.74 11.85
CA LEU A 79 -6.18 5.99 10.67
C LEU A 79 -6.56 4.54 11.02
N GLY A 80 -5.73 3.85 11.81
CA GLY A 80 -6.04 2.48 12.25
C GLY A 80 -7.37 2.39 13.01
N LEU A 81 -7.61 3.31 13.95
CA LEU A 81 -8.87 3.37 14.70
C LEU A 81 -10.08 3.65 13.81
N ALA A 82 -9.92 4.54 12.81
CA ALA A 82 -10.96 4.82 11.82
C ALA A 82 -11.26 3.62 10.90
N LEU A 83 -10.27 2.74 10.70
CA LEU A 83 -10.39 1.46 9.99
C LEU A 83 -10.74 0.29 10.92
N ASN A 84 -11.22 0.59 12.14
CA ASN A 84 -11.61 -0.39 13.15
C ASN A 84 -10.49 -1.37 13.55
N CYS A 85 -9.22 -1.03 13.32
CA CYS A 85 -8.09 -1.84 13.72
C CYS A 85 -7.90 -1.81 15.25
N ARG A 86 -7.28 -2.88 15.77
CA ARG A 86 -6.66 -2.88 17.10
C ARG A 86 -5.29 -2.20 16.99
N VAL A 87 -5.10 -1.13 17.77
CA VAL A 87 -3.78 -0.51 17.97
C VAL A 87 -3.02 -1.31 19.01
N GLN A 88 -1.75 -1.64 18.74
CA GLN A 88 -0.90 -2.44 19.62
C GLN A 88 0.54 -1.93 19.67
N PRO A 89 1.36 -2.34 20.66
CA PRO A 89 2.80 -2.11 20.61
C PRO A 89 3.42 -2.68 19.33
N CYS A 90 4.44 -2.00 18.81
CA CYS A 90 5.05 -2.35 17.54
C CYS A 90 6.56 -2.11 17.53
N THR A 91 7.23 -2.76 16.58
CA THR A 91 8.67 -2.64 16.36
C THR A 91 8.99 -2.31 14.91
N PHE A 92 9.97 -1.43 14.70
CA PHE A 92 10.49 -1.12 13.38
C PHE A 92 11.53 -2.15 12.94
N HIS A 93 11.62 -2.35 11.63
CA HIS A 93 12.47 -3.32 10.98
C HIS A 93 13.15 -2.69 9.77
N ARG A 94 14.32 -3.20 9.42
CA ARG A 94 14.98 -2.91 8.14
C ARG A 94 14.51 -3.89 7.08
N LYS A 95 13.91 -3.37 6.01
CA LYS A 95 13.63 -4.08 4.77
C LYS A 95 14.76 -3.81 3.78
N ASN A 96 15.66 -4.76 3.59
CA ASN A 96 16.96 -4.54 2.93
C ASN A 96 16.88 -4.81 1.43
N TYR A 97 17.19 -3.82 0.60
CA TYR A 97 17.35 -3.96 -0.85
C TYR A 97 18.14 -2.78 -1.41
N PHE A 98 18.82 -3.01 -2.54
CA PHE A 98 19.60 -1.97 -3.20
C PHE A 98 18.80 -1.33 -4.32
N TYR A 99 18.59 -0.03 -4.23
CA TYR A 99 18.04 0.77 -5.31
C TYR A 99 18.56 2.21 -5.22
N PRO A 100 18.83 2.92 -6.34
CA PRO A 100 19.47 4.25 -6.29
C PRO A 100 18.71 5.31 -5.47
N ASP A 101 17.38 5.25 -5.42
CA ASP A 101 16.57 6.17 -4.61
C ASP A 101 16.37 5.73 -3.15
N LEU A 102 17.00 4.63 -2.74
CA LEU A 102 17.01 4.16 -1.35
C LEU A 102 18.42 4.31 -0.75
N PRO A 103 18.73 5.48 -0.17
CA PRO A 103 20.11 5.84 0.16
C PRO A 103 20.73 4.98 1.27
N LYS A 104 19.90 4.40 2.14
CA LYS A 104 20.34 3.55 3.25
C LYS A 104 20.59 2.09 2.84
N ALA A 105 20.22 1.68 1.61
CA ALA A 105 20.09 0.28 1.18
C ALA A 105 19.14 -0.58 2.04
N TYR A 106 18.31 0.07 2.85
CA TYR A 106 17.18 -0.51 3.54
C TYR A 106 16.12 0.56 3.79
N GLN A 107 14.85 0.15 3.76
CA GLN A 107 13.71 0.95 4.15
C GLN A 107 13.35 0.59 5.59
N VAL A 108 13.21 1.58 6.47
CA VAL A 108 12.66 1.34 7.81
C VAL A 108 11.14 1.24 7.70
N SER A 109 10.61 0.07 8.03
CA SER A 109 9.17 -0.28 7.98
C SER A 109 8.80 -1.07 9.24
N GLN A 110 7.62 -1.68 9.29
CA GLN A 110 7.27 -2.66 10.31
C GLN A 110 7.02 -4.01 9.64
N TYR A 111 7.36 -5.10 10.33
CA TYR A 111 7.22 -6.44 9.77
C TYR A 111 6.22 -7.28 10.56
N ASP A 112 6.66 -8.08 11.52
CA ASP A 112 5.83 -9.04 12.26
C ASP A 112 4.88 -8.38 13.30
N GLN A 113 5.26 -7.23 13.86
CA GLN A 113 4.47 -6.49 14.85
C GLN A 113 4.12 -5.08 14.34
N PRO A 114 3.13 -4.95 13.43
CA PRO A 114 2.67 -3.65 12.96
C PRO A 114 1.78 -2.94 13.99
N LEU A 115 1.74 -1.61 13.90
CA LEU A 115 1.02 -0.73 14.85
C LEU A 115 -0.50 -0.97 14.87
N ASN A 116 -1.10 -1.19 13.70
CA ASN A 116 -2.54 -1.42 13.54
C ASN A 116 -2.78 -2.77 12.88
N VAL A 117 -3.63 -3.60 13.48
CA VAL A 117 -3.96 -4.96 13.01
C VAL A 117 -5.44 -5.27 13.09
N ASP A 118 -5.88 -6.27 12.34
CA ASP A 118 -7.21 -6.90 12.46
C ASP A 118 -8.38 -5.90 12.37
N GLY A 119 -8.33 -5.00 11.39
CA GLY A 119 -9.38 -4.02 11.13
C GLY A 119 -10.38 -4.48 10.08
N PHE A 120 -11.27 -3.56 9.69
CA PHE A 120 -12.18 -3.74 8.57
C PHE A 120 -12.74 -2.39 8.08
N LEU A 121 -13.10 -2.37 6.80
CA LEU A 121 -13.83 -1.29 6.15
C LEU A 121 -15.22 -1.80 5.73
N MET A 122 -16.25 -1.01 6.02
CA MET A 122 -17.61 -1.25 5.53
C MET A 122 -17.80 -0.51 4.22
N LEU A 123 -18.19 -1.22 3.17
CA LEU A 123 -18.59 -0.65 1.89
C LEU A 123 -20.12 -0.52 1.84
N PRO A 124 -20.67 0.28 0.91
CA PRO A 124 -22.11 0.31 0.65
C PRO A 124 -22.70 -1.09 0.43
N GLY A 125 -23.93 -1.30 0.93
CA GLY A 125 -24.59 -2.61 0.89
C GLY A 125 -24.11 -3.60 1.96
N ASP A 126 -23.57 -3.09 3.06
CA ASP A 126 -23.10 -3.86 4.23
C ASP A 126 -22.01 -4.88 3.91
N VAL A 127 -21.23 -4.63 2.86
CA VAL A 127 -20.09 -5.48 2.48
C VAL A 127 -18.89 -5.12 3.35
N ARG A 128 -18.46 -6.07 4.19
CA ARG A 128 -17.28 -5.92 5.03
C ARG A 128 -16.03 -6.44 4.31
N ILE A 129 -15.02 -5.58 4.18
CA ILE A 129 -13.69 -5.95 3.70
C ILE A 129 -12.69 -5.87 4.86
N GLY A 130 -12.02 -6.97 5.18
CA GLY A 130 -11.03 -7.00 6.24
C GLY A 130 -9.78 -6.18 5.93
N ILE A 131 -9.19 -5.58 6.96
CA ILE A 131 -7.85 -4.99 6.94
C ILE A 131 -6.95 -5.93 7.73
N GLU A 132 -5.92 -6.48 7.08
CA GLU A 132 -4.94 -7.33 7.75
C GLU A 132 -4.08 -6.48 8.70
N ARG A 133 -3.55 -5.37 8.16
CA ARG A 133 -2.63 -4.46 8.86
C ARG A 133 -2.62 -3.07 8.25
N ALA A 134 -2.23 -2.08 9.05
CA ALA A 134 -1.84 -0.76 8.59
C ALA A 134 -0.60 -0.29 9.36
N HIS A 135 0.57 -0.30 8.71
CA HIS A 135 1.85 -0.05 9.37
C HIS A 135 2.55 1.20 8.88
N LEU A 136 3.39 1.77 9.75
CA LEU A 136 4.26 2.89 9.41
C LEU A 136 5.48 2.42 8.63
N GLU A 137 5.87 3.20 7.64
CA GLU A 137 7.16 3.07 6.97
C GLU A 137 7.60 4.40 6.36
N GLU A 138 8.87 4.50 5.98
CA GLU A 138 9.37 5.66 5.24
C GLU A 138 9.32 5.45 3.74
N ASP A 139 9.08 6.50 2.95
CA ASP A 139 9.16 6.43 1.50
C ASP A 139 10.60 6.51 0.99
N THR A 140 10.78 6.09 -0.27
CA THR A 140 12.05 6.25 -1.00
C THR A 140 12.14 7.61 -1.68
N GLY A 141 13.31 7.92 -2.23
CA GLY A 141 13.48 9.07 -3.12
C GLY A 141 12.76 8.88 -4.47
N LYS A 142 12.94 9.84 -5.37
CA LYS A 142 12.39 9.78 -6.73
C LYS A 142 13.51 9.59 -7.73
N SER A 143 13.39 8.55 -8.56
CA SER A 143 14.22 8.32 -9.74
C SER A 143 13.55 8.91 -10.98
N THR A 144 14.26 9.74 -11.74
CA THR A 144 13.81 10.23 -13.06
C THR A 144 14.79 9.75 -14.13
N HIS A 145 14.28 9.02 -15.12
CA HIS A 145 15.09 8.38 -16.16
C HIS A 145 15.13 9.25 -17.42
N PHE A 146 16.33 9.43 -17.98
CA PHE A 146 16.59 10.25 -19.17
C PHE A 146 17.30 9.45 -20.26
N GLY A 147 17.02 9.82 -21.51
CA GLY A 147 17.38 9.01 -22.68
C GLY A 147 16.32 7.93 -22.94
N GLY A 148 16.12 7.57 -24.20
CA GLY A 148 15.07 6.63 -24.62
C GLY A 148 13.69 7.27 -24.87
N ALA A 149 12.76 6.49 -25.42
CA ALA A 149 11.48 6.98 -25.94
C ALA A 149 10.36 7.11 -24.88
N GLU A 150 10.53 6.53 -23.68
CA GLU A 150 9.40 6.27 -22.76
C GLU A 150 9.59 6.78 -21.32
N GLY A 151 10.70 7.46 -20.99
CA GLY A 151 10.94 7.94 -19.62
C GLY A 151 11.01 6.83 -18.55
N ARG A 152 11.23 5.59 -18.99
CA ARG A 152 11.35 4.38 -18.16
C ARG A 152 12.84 4.02 -17.99
N ILE A 153 13.16 3.26 -16.95
CA ILE A 153 14.53 2.76 -16.74
C ILE A 153 15.03 1.90 -17.91
N ALA A 154 14.13 1.11 -18.52
CA ALA A 154 14.44 0.31 -19.69
C ALA A 154 14.69 1.23 -20.89
N GLY A 155 15.94 1.24 -21.38
CA GLY A 155 16.36 2.09 -22.49
C GLY A 155 16.77 3.51 -22.09
N SER A 156 16.81 3.83 -20.80
CA SER A 156 17.40 5.10 -20.33
C SER A 156 18.92 5.09 -20.41
N GLU A 157 19.51 6.23 -20.73
CA GLU A 157 20.97 6.44 -20.74
C GLU A 157 21.50 6.77 -19.34
N TYR A 158 20.72 7.53 -18.57
CA TYR A 158 21.07 7.91 -17.19
C TYR A 158 19.82 8.18 -16.36
N SER A 159 19.99 8.26 -15.04
CA SER A 159 18.92 8.57 -14.09
C SER A 159 19.36 9.68 -13.13
N LEU A 160 18.46 10.60 -12.82
CA LEU A 160 18.64 11.63 -11.80
C LEU A 160 17.83 11.27 -10.56
N ILE A 161 18.45 11.40 -9.39
CA ILE A 161 17.84 11.03 -8.11
C ILE A 161 17.56 12.29 -7.29
N ASP A 162 16.33 12.38 -6.80
CA ASP A 162 15.88 13.41 -5.86
C ASP A 162 15.47 12.76 -4.53
N PHE A 163 16.20 13.07 -3.46
CA PHE A 163 15.96 12.55 -2.11
C PHE A 163 15.00 13.41 -1.28
N ASN A 164 14.37 14.44 -1.85
CA ASN A 164 13.33 15.21 -1.15
C ASN A 164 12.24 14.30 -0.57
N ARG A 165 11.87 13.24 -1.28
CA ARG A 165 10.85 12.27 -0.85
C ARG A 165 11.37 11.18 0.10
N ALA A 166 12.68 10.93 0.13
CA ALA A 166 13.25 9.90 1.01
C ALA A 166 13.00 10.24 2.48
N GLY A 167 12.40 9.32 3.24
CA GLY A 167 12.06 9.55 4.65
C GLY A 167 10.64 10.09 4.89
N VAL A 168 9.87 10.39 3.85
CA VAL A 168 8.46 10.81 3.98
C VAL A 168 7.66 9.74 4.74
N PRO A 169 6.80 10.11 5.72
CA PRO A 169 6.04 9.11 6.46
C PRO A 169 4.92 8.52 5.62
N LEU A 170 4.87 7.20 5.55
CA LEU A 170 3.81 6.42 4.93
C LEU A 170 3.07 5.58 5.95
N VAL A 171 1.81 5.28 5.62
CA VAL A 171 1.12 4.10 6.13
C VAL A 171 0.81 3.17 4.96
N GLU A 172 1.29 1.94 5.03
CA GLU A 172 0.89 0.87 4.11
C GLU A 172 -0.28 0.10 4.74
N ILE A 173 -1.42 0.10 4.04
CA ILE A 173 -2.67 -0.55 4.45
C ILE A 173 -2.87 -1.77 3.55
N VAL A 174 -2.89 -2.95 4.16
CA VAL A 174 -3.05 -4.22 3.45
C VAL A 174 -4.44 -4.77 3.73
N SER A 175 -5.26 -4.91 2.69
CA SER A 175 -6.56 -5.57 2.82
C SER A 175 -6.39 -7.08 2.94
N ARG A 176 -7.35 -7.73 3.59
CA ARG A 176 -7.56 -9.18 3.39
C ARG A 176 -8.06 -9.43 1.96
N PRO A 177 -7.88 -10.65 1.42
CA PRO A 177 -8.34 -11.00 0.07
C PRO A 177 -9.85 -11.24 0.05
N ASP A 178 -10.64 -10.28 0.53
CA ASP A 178 -12.11 -10.38 0.69
C ASP A 178 -12.88 -9.75 -0.49
N ILE A 179 -12.19 -9.02 -1.36
CA ILE A 179 -12.79 -8.33 -2.51
C ILE A 179 -13.08 -9.36 -3.61
N ARG A 180 -14.31 -9.32 -4.16
CA ARG A 180 -14.83 -10.26 -5.17
C ARG A 180 -15.20 -9.60 -6.49
N THR A 181 -15.28 -8.28 -6.56
CA THR A 181 -15.55 -7.56 -7.82
C THR A 181 -14.65 -6.34 -7.96
N SER A 182 -14.43 -5.91 -9.21
CA SER A 182 -13.73 -4.64 -9.49
C SER A 182 -14.50 -3.42 -8.96
N GLU A 183 -15.83 -3.51 -8.85
CA GLU A 183 -16.67 -2.49 -8.22
C GLU A 183 -16.40 -2.38 -6.71
N GLN A 184 -16.33 -3.50 -5.99
CA GLN A 184 -15.96 -3.51 -4.57
C GLN A 184 -14.54 -2.92 -4.36
N ALA A 185 -13.59 -3.21 -5.26
CA ALA A 185 -12.25 -2.62 -5.20
C ALA A 185 -12.29 -1.09 -5.37
N LYS A 186 -13.07 -0.58 -6.34
CA LYS A 186 -13.26 0.86 -6.55
C LYS A 186 -13.91 1.53 -5.34
N GLN A 187 -14.93 0.90 -4.77
CA GLN A 187 -15.61 1.37 -3.56
C GLN A 187 -14.65 1.38 -2.36
N TYR A 188 -13.86 0.33 -2.16
CA TYR A 188 -12.86 0.26 -1.10
C TYR A 188 -11.87 1.42 -1.18
N VAL A 189 -11.28 1.68 -2.35
CA VAL A 189 -10.31 2.78 -2.52
C VAL A 189 -10.99 4.14 -2.31
N SER A 190 -12.24 4.30 -2.76
CA SER A 190 -13.01 5.54 -2.60
C SER A 190 -13.34 5.82 -1.13
N GLU A 191 -13.84 4.82 -0.41
CA GLU A 191 -14.18 4.92 1.02
C GLU A 191 -12.94 5.14 1.88
N LEU A 192 -11.84 4.43 1.59
CA LEU A 192 -10.58 4.65 2.26
C LEU A 192 -10.07 6.09 2.06
N ARG A 193 -10.14 6.60 0.82
CA ARG A 193 -9.79 7.98 0.52
C ARG A 193 -10.67 8.98 1.28
N ALA A 194 -11.97 8.72 1.38
CA ALA A 194 -12.88 9.58 2.14
C ALA A 194 -12.55 9.59 3.65
N ILE A 195 -12.17 8.43 4.22
CA ILE A 195 -11.71 8.33 5.61
C ILE A 195 -10.42 9.12 5.81
N LEU A 196 -9.43 8.96 4.94
CA LEU A 196 -8.14 9.68 5.02
C LEU A 196 -8.32 11.20 5.09
N LEU A 197 -9.19 11.73 4.22
CA LEU A 197 -9.55 13.14 4.20
C LEU A 197 -10.28 13.55 5.48
N ALA A 198 -11.27 12.75 5.92
CA ALA A 198 -12.06 13.05 7.11
C ALA A 198 -11.19 13.11 8.37
N VAL A 199 -10.27 12.15 8.56
CA VAL A 199 -9.39 12.10 9.73
C VAL A 199 -8.19 13.04 9.65
N GLY A 200 -8.00 13.71 8.50
CA GLY A 200 -6.89 14.61 8.23
C GLY A 200 -5.53 13.90 8.23
N ALA A 201 -5.49 12.62 7.86
CA ALA A 201 -4.24 11.85 7.80
C ALA A 201 -3.45 12.09 6.52
N SER A 202 -4.12 12.42 5.41
CA SER A 202 -3.51 12.65 4.10
C SER A 202 -4.44 13.51 3.24
N ASP A 203 -3.90 14.17 2.22
CA ASP A 203 -4.69 14.77 1.13
C ASP A 203 -5.13 13.73 0.07
N ALA A 204 -4.57 12.51 0.15
CA ALA A 204 -4.98 11.30 -0.55
C ALA A 204 -5.25 11.50 -2.05
N LYS A 205 -4.33 12.20 -2.72
CA LYS A 205 -4.34 12.43 -4.16
C LYS A 205 -3.52 11.36 -4.85
N MET A 206 -4.17 10.61 -5.74
CA MET A 206 -3.47 9.54 -6.47
C MET A 206 -2.58 10.11 -7.57
N GLU A 207 -3.01 11.20 -8.19
CA GLU A 207 -2.31 11.93 -9.25
C GLU A 207 -1.01 12.60 -8.78
N GLU A 208 -0.96 13.05 -7.51
CA GLU A 208 0.23 13.62 -6.88
C GLU A 208 1.06 12.56 -6.14
N GLY A 209 0.56 11.32 -6.05
CA GLY A 209 1.26 10.18 -5.45
C GLY A 209 1.15 10.07 -3.93
N SER A 210 0.36 10.93 -3.27
CA SER A 210 0.13 10.83 -1.82
C SER A 210 -0.80 9.67 -1.42
N MET A 211 -1.45 9.03 -2.40
CA MET A 211 -2.11 7.74 -2.26
C MET A 211 -1.76 6.83 -3.45
N ARG A 212 -1.15 5.67 -3.20
CA ARG A 212 -0.79 4.68 -4.22
C ARG A 212 -1.50 3.37 -3.92
N CYS A 213 -1.94 2.66 -4.96
CA CYS A 213 -2.61 1.38 -4.81
C CYS A 213 -1.94 0.34 -5.70
N ASP A 214 -1.54 -0.77 -5.08
CA ASP A 214 -1.13 -1.97 -5.78
C ASP A 214 -2.23 -3.02 -5.65
N VAL A 215 -2.44 -3.78 -6.72
CA VAL A 215 -3.59 -4.68 -6.85
C VAL A 215 -3.09 -6.11 -6.97
N ASN A 216 -3.51 -6.96 -6.04
CA ASN A 216 -3.24 -8.39 -6.10
C ASN A 216 -4.48 -9.14 -6.60
N VAL A 217 -4.34 -9.92 -7.68
CA VAL A 217 -5.45 -10.61 -8.36
C VAL A 217 -5.16 -12.09 -8.50
N SER A 218 -6.14 -12.92 -8.18
CA SER A 218 -6.19 -14.33 -8.55
C SER A 218 -7.62 -14.74 -8.90
N VAL A 219 -7.77 -15.75 -9.75
CA VAL A 219 -9.07 -16.39 -10.04
C VAL A 219 -9.04 -17.87 -9.63
N HIS A 220 -10.19 -18.41 -9.25
CA HIS A 220 -10.35 -19.85 -8.98
C HIS A 220 -11.78 -20.32 -9.28
N LYS A 221 -12.01 -21.63 -9.30
CA LYS A 221 -13.38 -22.15 -9.42
C LYS A 221 -14.06 -22.17 -8.05
N PRO A 222 -15.38 -21.94 -7.99
CA PRO A 222 -16.12 -22.09 -6.74
C PRO A 222 -15.82 -23.41 -6.02
N GLY A 223 -15.54 -23.32 -4.72
CA GLY A 223 -15.22 -24.48 -3.88
C GLY A 223 -13.79 -25.03 -4.02
N THR A 224 -12.92 -24.43 -4.84
CA THR A 224 -11.48 -24.77 -4.90
C THR A 224 -10.64 -23.79 -4.09
N PRO A 225 -9.39 -24.15 -3.70
CA PRO A 225 -8.44 -23.19 -3.14
C PRO A 225 -8.22 -21.98 -4.05
N PHE A 226 -7.80 -20.86 -3.47
CA PHE A 226 -7.42 -19.66 -4.22
C PHE A 226 -6.30 -19.94 -5.22
N GLY A 227 -6.40 -19.28 -6.38
CA GLY A 227 -5.43 -19.41 -7.46
C GLY A 227 -4.11 -18.69 -7.19
N THR A 228 -3.14 -18.89 -8.08
CA THR A 228 -1.86 -18.18 -8.03
C THR A 228 -2.07 -16.69 -8.26
N ARG A 229 -1.51 -15.87 -7.36
CA ARG A 229 -1.66 -14.42 -7.34
C ARG A 229 -0.70 -13.74 -8.32
N CYS A 230 -1.21 -12.77 -9.09
CA CYS A 230 -0.42 -11.76 -9.78
C CYS A 230 -0.56 -10.41 -9.06
N GLU A 231 0.51 -9.63 -9.05
CA GLU A 231 0.57 -8.32 -8.41
C GLU A 231 0.72 -7.24 -9.49
N ILE A 232 -0.20 -6.30 -9.57
CA ILE A 232 -0.23 -5.21 -10.55
C ILE A 232 0.19 -3.92 -9.85
N LYS A 233 1.30 -3.34 -10.30
CA LYS A 233 1.84 -2.06 -9.84
C LYS A 233 1.44 -0.93 -10.79
N ASN A 234 1.65 0.32 -10.35
CA ASN A 234 1.40 1.56 -11.12
C ASN A 234 -0.08 1.80 -11.46
N VAL A 235 -0.96 1.61 -10.48
CA VAL A 235 -2.40 1.82 -10.65
C VAL A 235 -2.80 3.17 -10.02
N ASN A 236 -2.70 4.24 -10.83
CA ASN A 236 -2.72 5.62 -10.33
C ASN A 236 -4.11 6.29 -10.32
N SER A 237 -5.19 5.53 -10.51
CA SER A 237 -6.56 6.07 -10.35
C SER A 237 -7.55 4.99 -9.97
N ILE A 238 -8.66 5.37 -9.32
CA ILE A 238 -9.76 4.45 -8.98
C ILE A 238 -10.29 3.75 -10.24
N ARG A 239 -10.40 4.46 -11.37
CA ARG A 239 -10.81 3.87 -12.64
C ARG A 239 -9.80 2.83 -13.13
N ALA A 240 -8.50 3.11 -12.99
CA ALA A 240 -7.44 2.17 -13.36
C ALA A 240 -7.48 0.89 -12.49
N VAL A 241 -7.80 1.00 -11.19
CA VAL A 241 -7.98 -0.17 -10.30
C VAL A 241 -9.00 -1.15 -10.88
N GLY A 242 -10.20 -0.67 -11.23
CA GLY A 242 -11.22 -1.54 -11.79
C GLY A 242 -10.79 -2.19 -13.11
N ARG A 243 -10.23 -1.40 -14.04
CA ARG A 243 -9.79 -1.90 -15.35
C ARG A 243 -8.65 -2.92 -15.24
N ALA A 244 -7.68 -2.68 -14.36
CA ALA A 244 -6.55 -3.58 -14.15
C ALA A 244 -7.02 -4.94 -13.61
N ILE A 245 -7.96 -4.92 -12.66
CA ILE A 245 -8.57 -6.15 -12.10
C ILE A 245 -9.30 -6.93 -13.20
N ASP A 246 -10.20 -6.28 -13.94
CA ASP A 246 -11.00 -6.94 -14.96
C ASP A 246 -10.12 -7.54 -16.08
N TYR A 247 -9.09 -6.79 -16.50
CA TYR A 247 -8.13 -7.26 -17.51
C TYR A 247 -7.36 -8.49 -17.02
N GLU A 248 -6.76 -8.42 -15.83
CA GLU A 248 -5.93 -9.51 -15.32
C GLU A 248 -6.76 -10.75 -14.99
N ALA A 249 -7.99 -10.59 -14.48
CA ALA A 249 -8.89 -11.70 -14.24
C ALA A 249 -9.18 -12.47 -15.54
N ARG A 250 -9.54 -11.77 -16.61
CA ARG A 250 -9.78 -12.38 -17.94
C ARG A 250 -8.53 -13.05 -18.49
N ARG A 251 -7.37 -12.37 -18.40
CA ARG A 251 -6.09 -12.94 -18.82
C ARG A 251 -5.78 -14.25 -18.07
N GLN A 252 -6.02 -14.30 -16.76
CA GLN A 252 -5.79 -15.53 -16.00
C GLN A 252 -6.75 -16.65 -16.42
N ILE A 253 -8.04 -16.34 -16.59
CA ILE A 253 -9.06 -17.28 -17.06
C ILE A 253 -8.67 -17.85 -18.43
N ASP A 254 -8.27 -17.01 -19.39
CA ASP A 254 -7.86 -17.43 -20.73
C ASP A 254 -6.66 -18.39 -20.70
N ILE A 255 -5.65 -18.09 -19.87
CA ILE A 255 -4.47 -18.95 -19.72
C ILE A 255 -4.86 -20.31 -19.15
N ILE A 256 -5.67 -20.33 -18.08
CA ILE A 256 -6.07 -21.56 -17.40
C ILE A 256 -6.97 -22.42 -18.31
N THR A 257 -7.94 -21.80 -18.98
CA THR A 257 -8.87 -22.50 -19.89
C THR A 257 -8.18 -23.04 -21.13
N SER A 258 -7.07 -22.41 -21.55
CA SER A 258 -6.19 -22.92 -22.61
C SER A 258 -5.23 -24.04 -22.17
N GLY A 259 -5.34 -24.52 -20.93
CA GLY A 259 -4.51 -25.59 -20.37
C GLY A 259 -3.16 -25.11 -19.79
N GLY A 260 -2.95 -23.80 -19.68
CA GLY A 260 -1.79 -23.20 -19.05
C GLY A 260 -1.90 -23.10 -17.53
N ALA A 261 -0.84 -22.59 -16.89
CA ALA A 261 -0.80 -22.32 -15.47
C ALA A 261 -0.35 -20.88 -15.20
N ILE A 262 -0.95 -20.23 -14.21
CA ILE A 262 -0.57 -18.88 -13.80
C ILE A 262 0.74 -18.96 -13.02
N LYS A 263 1.74 -18.21 -13.50
CA LYS A 263 2.97 -17.94 -12.77
C LYS A 263 2.78 -16.70 -11.91
N GLN A 264 3.29 -16.74 -10.69
CA GLN A 264 3.29 -15.56 -9.83
C GLN A 264 4.24 -14.50 -10.39
N GLN A 265 3.69 -13.35 -10.77
CA GLN A 265 4.40 -12.27 -11.46
C GLN A 265 4.05 -10.91 -10.86
N THR A 266 4.99 -9.98 -10.97
CA THR A 266 4.71 -8.56 -10.80
C THR A 266 4.52 -7.95 -12.20
N LEU A 267 3.39 -7.28 -12.38
CA LEU A 267 2.90 -6.70 -13.62
C LEU A 267 2.87 -5.17 -13.50
N HIS A 268 2.99 -4.49 -14.63
CA HIS A 268 2.79 -3.04 -14.75
C HIS A 268 1.48 -2.78 -15.48
N TRP A 269 0.63 -1.93 -14.92
CA TRP A 269 -0.54 -1.43 -15.63
C TRP A 269 -0.16 -0.32 -16.62
N ASP A 270 -0.42 -0.55 -17.91
CA ASP A 270 -0.33 0.47 -18.96
C ASP A 270 -1.73 1.03 -19.22
N ASP A 271 -1.99 2.21 -18.66
CA ASP A 271 -3.32 2.83 -18.69
C ASP A 271 -3.77 3.25 -20.10
N ALA A 272 -2.81 3.64 -20.95
CA ALA A 272 -3.06 4.06 -22.32
C ALA A 272 -3.36 2.86 -23.23
N ALA A 273 -2.61 1.76 -23.06
CA ALA A 273 -2.84 0.53 -23.80
C ALA A 273 -3.96 -0.35 -23.20
N GLY A 274 -4.40 -0.06 -21.97
CA GLY A 274 -5.46 -0.81 -21.28
C GLY A 274 -5.09 -2.27 -20.99
N ARG A 275 -3.81 -2.55 -20.72
CA ARG A 275 -3.29 -3.91 -20.53
C ARG A 275 -2.16 -3.95 -19.51
N THR A 276 -1.92 -5.14 -18.95
CA THR A 276 -0.77 -5.39 -18.09
C THR A 276 0.44 -5.88 -18.90
N ASN A 277 1.63 -5.41 -18.54
CA ASN A 277 2.91 -5.93 -19.04
C ASN A 277 3.67 -6.62 -17.90
N VAL A 278 4.43 -7.68 -18.20
CA VAL A 278 5.27 -8.33 -17.17
C VAL A 278 6.44 -7.41 -16.84
N LEU A 279 6.60 -7.06 -15.55
CA LEU A 279 7.79 -6.35 -15.06
C LEU A 279 8.88 -7.36 -14.69
N ARG A 280 8.51 -8.34 -13.86
CA ARG A 280 9.41 -9.39 -13.39
C ARG A 280 8.64 -10.65 -13.07
N THR A 281 9.26 -11.79 -13.40
CA THR A 281 8.86 -13.11 -12.90
C THR A 281 9.51 -13.33 -11.53
N LYS A 282 8.71 -13.64 -10.49
CA LYS A 282 9.21 -13.87 -9.12
C LYS A 282 9.93 -15.24 -8.99
N GLU A 283 10.90 -15.53 -9.87
CA GLU A 283 11.83 -16.65 -9.65
C GLU A 283 12.81 -16.32 -8.51
N ASP A 284 13.02 -15.03 -8.23
CA ASP A 284 13.70 -14.51 -7.04
C ASP A 284 12.67 -13.77 -6.17
N ALA A 285 12.10 -14.42 -5.15
CA ALA A 285 11.54 -13.65 -4.05
C ALA A 285 12.72 -12.94 -3.39
N ASP A 286 12.85 -11.63 -3.57
CA ASP A 286 13.93 -10.85 -2.96
C ASP A 286 13.92 -11.14 -1.45
N ASP A 287 14.96 -11.82 -0.95
CA ASP A 287 15.18 -11.99 0.48
C ASP A 287 15.53 -10.62 1.04
N TYR A 288 14.49 -9.90 1.48
CA TYR A 288 14.62 -8.58 2.10
C TYR A 288 15.36 -8.62 3.44
N ARG A 289 15.73 -9.82 3.94
CA ARG A 289 16.53 -10.03 5.15
C ARG A 289 16.00 -9.19 6.31
N TYR A 290 14.70 -9.25 6.58
CA TYR A 290 14.08 -8.45 7.64
C TYR A 290 14.74 -8.72 8.99
N PHE A 291 15.09 -7.67 9.70
CA PHE A 291 15.49 -7.73 11.10
C PHE A 291 15.10 -6.44 11.82
N LEU A 292 15.02 -6.50 13.15
CA LEU A 292 14.68 -5.34 13.99
C LEU A 292 15.61 -4.16 13.71
N GLU A 293 15.06 -2.96 13.63
CA GLU A 293 15.84 -1.73 13.54
C GLU A 293 16.53 -1.45 14.89
N PRO A 294 17.85 -1.69 15.04
CA PRO A 294 18.52 -1.55 16.34
C PRO A 294 18.59 -0.10 16.83
N ASP A 295 18.47 0.88 15.94
CA ASP A 295 18.57 2.30 16.28
C ASP A 295 17.24 2.86 16.83
N LEU A 296 16.16 2.07 16.82
CA LEU A 296 14.85 2.44 17.35
C LEU A 296 14.39 1.46 18.44
N VAL A 297 13.93 2.03 19.56
CA VAL A 297 13.28 1.25 20.62
C VAL A 297 11.86 0.83 20.19
N PRO A 298 11.29 -0.24 20.78
CA PRO A 298 9.88 -0.57 20.59
C PRO A 298 8.97 0.62 20.90
N LEU A 299 7.99 0.85 20.03
CA LEU A 299 6.96 1.86 20.22
C LEU A 299 5.80 1.21 21.00
N VAL A 300 5.49 1.77 22.16
CA VAL A 300 4.44 1.28 23.05
C VAL A 300 3.40 2.38 23.28
N PRO A 301 2.35 2.48 22.45
CA PRO A 301 1.25 3.40 22.71
C PRO A 301 0.47 2.93 23.93
N ASP A 302 0.49 3.70 25.01
CA ASP A 302 -0.30 3.37 26.19
C ASP A 302 -1.81 3.55 25.94
N ALA A 303 -2.63 2.89 26.76
CA ALA A 303 -4.09 2.90 26.62
C ALA A 303 -4.67 4.33 26.70
N ALA A 304 -4.09 5.21 27.52
CA ALA A 304 -4.56 6.59 27.65
C ALA A 304 -4.28 7.39 26.38
N TRP A 305 -3.16 7.14 25.69
CA TRP A 305 -2.84 7.77 24.42
C TRP A 305 -3.75 7.27 23.31
N VAL A 306 -3.96 5.97 23.21
CA VAL A 306 -4.90 5.39 22.23
C VAL A 306 -6.30 5.95 22.44
N GLU A 307 -6.77 6.06 23.69
CA GLU A 307 -8.11 6.60 23.97
C GLU A 307 -8.20 8.10 23.66
N ARG A 308 -7.16 8.89 23.94
CA ARG A 308 -7.12 10.30 23.51
C ARG A 308 -7.23 10.43 21.99
N VAL A 309 -6.56 9.57 21.23
CA VAL A 309 -6.64 9.59 19.76
C VAL A 309 -8.03 9.15 19.30
N ARG A 310 -8.62 8.12 19.92
CA ARG A 310 -9.99 7.65 19.63
C ARG A 310 -11.03 8.72 19.88
N ALA A 311 -10.96 9.39 21.03
CA ALA A 311 -11.89 10.46 21.40
C ALA A 311 -11.79 11.70 20.48
N ALA A 312 -10.65 11.89 19.82
CA ALA A 312 -10.42 12.97 18.87
C ALA A 312 -10.79 12.60 17.42
N LEU A 313 -11.35 11.41 17.16
CA LEU A 313 -11.77 11.01 15.83
C LEU A 313 -12.94 11.89 15.36
N PRO A 314 -12.87 12.43 14.13
CA PRO A 314 -14.01 13.10 13.53
C PRO A 314 -15.08 12.10 13.09
N PRO A 315 -16.30 12.57 12.80
CA PRO A 315 -17.33 11.74 12.17
C PRO A 315 -16.82 11.13 10.86
N LEU A 316 -16.89 9.81 10.75
CA LEU A 316 -16.44 9.07 9.57
C LEU A 316 -17.49 9.08 8.44
N PRO A 317 -17.10 8.94 7.15
CA PRO A 317 -18.03 8.95 6.02
C PRO A 317 -19.20 7.96 6.14
N ALA A 318 -18.92 6.71 6.51
CA ALA A 318 -19.97 5.69 6.70
C ALA A 318 -20.95 5.98 7.85
N ALA A 319 -20.60 6.90 8.76
CA ALA A 319 -21.49 7.38 9.83
C ALA A 319 -22.34 8.59 9.39
N ARG A 320 -22.17 9.11 8.16
CA ARG A 320 -23.04 10.13 7.59
C ARG A 320 -24.22 9.43 6.91
N PRO A 321 -25.48 9.78 7.24
CA PRO A 321 -26.62 9.32 6.46
C PRO A 321 -26.42 9.74 5.01
N SER A 322 -26.64 8.81 4.07
CA SER A 322 -26.74 9.13 2.65
C SER A 322 -27.80 10.23 2.50
N TRP A 323 -27.38 11.43 2.09
CA TRP A 323 -28.34 12.49 1.82
C TRP A 323 -29.13 12.10 0.55
N PRO A 324 -30.47 12.27 0.56
CA PRO A 324 -31.34 11.87 -0.55
C PRO A 324 -31.04 12.58 -1.87
#